data_AF-C1F9Z7-F1
#
_entry.id   AF-C1F9Z7-F1
#
_cell.length_a   1.000
_cell.length_b   1.000
_cell.length_c   1.000
_cell.angle_alpha   90.00
_cell.angle_beta   90.00
_cell.angle_gamma   90.00
#
_symmetry.space_group_name_H-M   'P 1'
#
loop_
_entity.id
_entity.type
_entity.pdbx_description
1 polymer ?
#
loop_
_entity_poly.entity_id
_entity_poly.type
_entity_poly.pdbx_seq_one_letter_code
_entity_poly.pdbx_strand_id
1 'polypeptide(L)'
;MSTRMHECAAPGCRMRIFERFLMCYRHWNLVPRDLQQLVTSRWENMQYGMSPRLYLIARQQAIIAVAALEGLDTSGYELKLNRLRSSANLKRSA
;
A
#
# COMPACT_ATOMS: atom_id res chain seq x y z
N MET A 1 -20.78 -0.29 7.98
CA MET A 1 -19.35 0.12 8.02
C MET A 1 -18.55 -0.99 8.69
N SER A 2 -17.42 -1.45 8.11
CA SER A 2 -16.56 -2.44 8.79
C SER A 2 -16.04 -1.83 10.10
N THR A 3 -16.22 -2.56 11.20
CA THR A 3 -15.75 -2.21 12.55
C THR A 3 -14.39 -2.82 12.87
N ARG A 4 -13.80 -3.58 11.92
CA ARG A 4 -12.49 -4.21 12.11
C ARG A 4 -11.41 -3.14 12.11
N MET A 5 -10.44 -3.33 13.00
CA MET A 5 -9.27 -2.46 13.14
C MET A 5 -8.00 -3.26 12.93
N HIS A 6 -7.00 -2.63 12.31
CA HIS A 6 -5.64 -3.15 12.20
C HIS A 6 -4.62 -2.05 12.53
N GLU A 7 -3.35 -2.42 12.62
CA GLU A 7 -2.25 -1.45 12.80
C GLU A 7 -1.97 -0.70 11.50
N CYS A 8 -1.55 0.55 11.63
CA CYS A 8 -1.09 1.39 10.53
C CYS A 8 -0.04 0.64 9.67
N ALA A 9 -0.17 0.72 8.35
CA ALA A 9 0.78 0.04 7.45
C ALA A 9 2.18 0.69 7.40
N ALA A 10 2.35 1.89 7.98
CA ALA A 10 3.65 2.54 8.09
C ALA A 10 4.58 1.75 9.03
N PRO A 11 5.83 1.44 8.62
CA PRO A 11 6.75 0.68 9.45
C PRO A 11 6.96 1.29 10.84
N GLY A 12 6.89 0.46 11.89
CA GLY A 12 7.06 0.88 13.28
C GLY A 12 5.86 1.63 13.90
N CYS A 13 4.82 1.96 13.12
CA CYS A 13 3.64 2.64 13.65
C CYS A 13 2.63 1.66 14.23
N ARG A 14 2.37 1.76 15.54
CA ARG A 14 1.39 0.91 16.26
C ARG A 14 -0.03 1.51 16.36
N MET A 15 -0.30 2.60 15.65
CA MET A 15 -1.62 3.23 15.70
C MET A 15 -2.68 2.31 15.10
N ARG A 16 -3.75 2.02 15.85
CA ARG A 16 -4.89 1.25 15.36
C ARG A 16 -5.80 2.13 14.50
N ILE A 17 -6.14 1.64 13.32
CA ILE A 17 -6.99 2.30 12.33
C ILE A 17 -8.06 1.34 11.84
N PHE A 18 -9.16 1.89 11.32
CA PHE A 18 -10.21 1.08 10.70
C PHE A 18 -9.73 0.44 9.40
N GLU A 19 -10.23 -0.75 9.07
CA GLU A 19 -9.86 -1.56 7.89
C GLU A 19 -9.99 -0.86 6.53
N ARG A 20 -10.81 0.19 6.45
CA ARG A 20 -10.93 1.04 5.26
C ARG A 20 -9.74 1.96 5.04
N PHE A 21 -8.90 2.17 6.05
CA PHE A 21 -7.75 3.07 5.99
C PHE A 21 -6.45 2.28 5.89
N LEU A 22 -5.59 2.66 4.95
CA LEU A 22 -4.30 2.01 4.80
C LEU A 22 -3.31 2.42 5.91
N MET A 23 -3.31 3.69 6.27
CA MET A 23 -2.42 4.29 7.26
C MET A 23 -3.20 5.27 8.15
N CYS A 24 -2.61 5.63 9.28
CA CYS A 24 -3.13 6.74 10.07
C CYS A 24 -3.00 8.06 9.30
N TYR A 25 -3.78 9.06 9.71
CA TYR A 25 -3.81 10.38 9.06
C TYR A 25 -2.42 11.01 8.90
N ARG A 26 -1.57 10.94 9.94
CA ARG A 26 -0.20 11.46 9.90
C ARG A 26 0.62 10.82 8.76
N HIS A 27 0.71 9.49 8.72
CA HIS A 27 1.51 8.80 7.71
C HIS A 27 0.88 8.87 6.32
N TRP A 28 -0.45 8.91 6.22
CA TRP A 28 -1.12 9.10 4.94
C TRP A 28 -0.77 10.45 4.31
N ASN A 29 -0.68 11.51 5.11
CA ASN A 29 -0.26 12.83 4.61
C ASN A 29 1.20 12.90 4.16
N LEU A 30 2.05 11.96 4.59
CA LEU A 30 3.43 11.83 4.10
C LEU A 30 3.49 11.16 2.73
N VAL A 31 2.47 10.39 2.35
CA VAL A 31 2.45 9.72 1.05
C VAL A 31 2.34 10.78 -0.06
N PRO A 32 3.18 10.74 -1.12
CA PRO A 32 3.04 11.61 -2.28
C PRO A 32 1.62 11.59 -2.88
N ARG A 33 1.10 12.75 -3.33
CA ARG A 33 -0.31 12.88 -3.74
C ARG A 33 -0.69 11.97 -4.91
N ASP A 34 0.20 11.78 -5.86
CA ASP A 34 0.05 10.85 -6.98
C ASP A 34 -0.10 9.40 -6.49
N LEU A 35 0.72 8.98 -5.51
CA LEU A 35 0.59 7.68 -4.88
C LEU A 35 -0.68 7.54 -4.04
N GLN A 36 -1.12 8.60 -3.36
CA GLN A 36 -2.40 8.60 -2.66
C GLN A 36 -3.56 8.32 -3.62
N GLN A 37 -3.61 9.06 -4.74
CA GLN A 37 -4.63 8.88 -5.77
C GLN A 37 -4.57 7.48 -6.38
N LEU A 38 -3.38 6.97 -6.67
CA LEU A 38 -3.19 5.63 -7.20
C LEU A 38 -3.73 4.57 -6.24
N VAL A 39 -3.38 4.62 -4.95
CA VAL A 39 -3.87 3.67 -3.95
C VAL A 39 -5.38 3.73 -3.83
N THR A 40 -5.97 4.92 -3.72
CA THR A 40 -7.42 5.12 -3.60
C THR A 40 -8.14 4.56 -4.82
N SER A 41 -7.72 4.93 -6.03
CA SER A 41 -8.32 4.43 -7.27
C SER A 41 -8.22 2.91 -7.38
N ARG A 42 -7.09 2.30 -7.00
CA ARG A 42 -6.96 0.82 -7.04
C ARG A 42 -7.80 0.13 -5.98
N TRP A 43 -7.95 0.74 -4.80
CA TRP A 43 -8.82 0.23 -3.75
C TRP A 43 -10.29 0.27 -4.19
N GLU A 44 -10.76 1.39 -4.76
CA GLU A 44 -12.12 1.52 -5.30
C GLU A 44 -12.38 0.49 -6.40
N ASN A 45 -11.47 0.37 -7.37
CA ASN A 45 -11.57 -0.62 -8.44
C ASN A 45 -11.66 -2.06 -7.92
N MET A 46 -10.95 -2.38 -6.84
CA MET A 46 -11.02 -3.69 -6.19
C MET A 46 -12.40 -3.95 -5.57
N GLN A 47 -13.08 -2.92 -5.05
CA GLN A 47 -14.46 -3.04 -4.57
C GLN A 47 -15.44 -3.36 -5.72
N TYR A 48 -15.11 -2.97 -6.96
CA TYR A 48 -15.84 -3.32 -8.17
C TYR A 48 -15.39 -4.65 -8.81
N GLY A 49 -14.64 -5.48 -8.08
CA GLY A 49 -14.24 -6.81 -8.52
C GLY A 49 -12.98 -6.86 -9.39
N MET A 50 -12.27 -5.73 -9.55
CA MET A 50 -10.95 -5.77 -10.20
C MET A 50 -9.91 -6.46 -9.32
N SER A 51 -8.87 -6.99 -9.98
CA SER A 51 -7.81 -7.72 -9.29
C SER A 51 -7.20 -6.91 -8.13
N PRO A 52 -7.07 -7.49 -6.92
CA PRO A 52 -6.47 -6.80 -5.76
C PRO A 52 -4.98 -6.50 -5.97
N ARG A 53 -4.35 -7.08 -6.99
CA ARG A 53 -2.91 -7.00 -7.21
C ARG A 53 -2.41 -5.59 -7.42
N LEU A 54 -3.11 -4.78 -8.22
CA LEU A 54 -2.72 -3.40 -8.48
C LEU A 54 -2.82 -2.56 -7.22
N TYR A 55 -3.81 -2.83 -6.36
CA TYR A 55 -3.89 -2.24 -5.04
C TYR A 55 -2.72 -2.66 -4.16
N LEU A 56 -2.35 -3.95 -4.12
CA LEU A 56 -1.20 -4.42 -3.34
C LEU A 56 0.14 -3.78 -3.77
N ILE A 57 0.33 -3.56 -5.07
CA ILE A 57 1.50 -2.85 -5.61
C ILE A 57 1.50 -1.39 -5.14
N ALA A 58 0.40 -0.66 -5.36
CA ALA A 58 0.28 0.74 -4.96
C ALA A 58 0.43 0.90 -3.44
N ARG A 59 -0.20 0.02 -2.66
CA ARG A 59 -0.05 -0.08 -1.21
C ARG A 59 1.41 -0.23 -0.81
N GLN A 60 2.15 -1.13 -1.46
CA GLN A 60 3.55 -1.37 -1.13
C GLN A 60 4.42 -0.15 -1.49
N GLN A 61 4.12 0.55 -2.60
CA GLN A 61 4.80 1.80 -2.96
C GLN A 61 4.58 2.89 -1.91
N ALA A 62 3.35 3.05 -1.41
CA ALA A 62 3.05 4.00 -0.33
C ALA A 62 3.82 3.68 0.96
N ILE A 63 3.94 2.40 1.32
CA ILE A 63 4.73 1.95 2.49
C ILE A 63 6.21 2.32 2.33
N ILE A 64 6.79 2.08 1.15
CA ILE A 64 8.19 2.45 0.86
C ILE A 64 8.39 3.96 0.95
N ALA A 65 7.46 4.75 0.38
CA ALA A 65 7.56 6.21 0.41
C ALA A 65 7.56 6.76 1.84
N VAL A 66 6.68 6.25 2.71
CA VAL A 66 6.65 6.65 4.13
C VAL A 66 7.90 6.19 4.86
N ALA A 67 8.36 4.95 4.62
CA ALA A 67 9.57 4.43 5.24
C ALA A 67 10.80 5.29 4.89
N ALA A 68 10.94 5.69 3.62
CA ALA A 68 12.02 6.56 3.18
C ALA A 68 11.96 7.95 3.85
N LEU A 69 10.77 8.53 3.98
CA LEU A 69 10.58 9.84 4.62
C LEU A 69 10.82 9.81 6.14
N GLU A 70 10.56 8.69 6.79
CA GLU A 70 10.85 8.46 8.21
C GLU A 70 12.30 7.99 8.43
N GLY A 71 13.12 7.89 7.37
CA GLY A 71 14.54 7.52 7.46
C GLY A 71 14.81 6.04 7.79
N LEU A 72 13.88 5.15 7.45
CA LEU A 72 13.96 3.71 7.70
C LEU A 72 14.55 2.97 6.49
N ASP A 73 15.17 1.81 6.73
CA ASP A 73 15.64 0.92 5.65
C ASP A 73 14.47 0.43 4.78
N THR A 74 14.56 0.69 3.47
CA THR A 74 13.53 0.32 2.49
C THR A 74 13.78 -1.01 1.80
N SER A 75 14.97 -1.61 1.96
CA SER A 75 15.44 -2.76 1.16
C SER A 75 14.45 -3.94 1.21
N GLY A 76 13.97 -4.30 2.40
CA GLY A 76 12.99 -5.38 2.57
C GLY A 76 11.65 -5.10 1.89
N TYR A 77 11.21 -3.84 1.91
CA TYR A 77 9.95 -3.41 1.30
C TYR A 77 10.04 -3.36 -0.23
N GLU A 78 11.19 -2.97 -0.77
CA GLU A 78 11.47 -2.96 -2.20
C GLU A 78 11.54 -4.37 -2.77
N LEU A 79 12.18 -5.32 -2.08
CA LEU A 79 12.17 -6.73 -2.45
C LEU A 79 10.75 -7.31 -2.54
N LYS A 80 9.86 -6.89 -1.62
CA LYS A 80 8.46 -7.27 -1.65
C LYS A 80 7.73 -6.64 -2.84
N LEU A 81 7.96 -5.36 -3.14
CA LEU A 81 7.41 -4.69 -4.32
C LEU A 81 7.85 -5.40 -5.61
N ASN A 82 9.12 -5.76 -5.73
CA ASN A 82 9.64 -6.47 -6.88
C ASN A 82 8.97 -7.83 -7.06
N ARG A 83 8.78 -8.62 -5.98
CA ARG A 83 8.02 -9.87 -6.04
C ARG A 83 6.58 -9.67 -6.53
N LEU A 84 5.90 -8.62 -6.06
CA LEU A 84 4.54 -8.27 -6.50
C LEU A 84 4.48 -7.87 -7.99
N ARG A 85 5.54 -7.25 -8.53
CA ARG A 85 5.66 -6.90 -9.95
C ARG A 85 6.02 -8.11 -10.82
N SER A 86 6.99 -8.93 -10.41
CA SER A 86 7.49 -10.05 -11.23
C SER A 86 6.43 -11.10 -11.51
N SER A 87 5.60 -11.45 -10.52
CA SER A 87 4.49 -12.39 -10.79
C SER A 87 3.33 -11.76 -11.59
N ALA A 88 3.40 -10.47 -11.95
CA ALA A 88 2.47 -9.82 -12.87
C ALA A 88 2.91 -10.02 -14.33
N ASN A 89 4.22 -10.07 -14.58
CA ASN A 89 4.79 -10.28 -15.91
C ASN A 89 4.68 -11.75 -16.38
N LEU A 90 4.73 -12.72 -15.46
CA LEU A 90 4.56 -14.14 -15.80
C LEU A 90 3.18 -14.52 -16.34
N LYS A 91 2.14 -13.69 -16.17
CA LYS A 91 0.77 -13.96 -16.66
C LYS A 91 0.42 -13.29 -17.99
N ARG A 92 1.34 -12.54 -18.61
CA ARG A 92 1.13 -11.90 -19.93
C ARG A 92 1.82 -12.63 -21.08
N SER A 93 2.58 -13.68 -20.79
CA SER A 93 3.35 -14.46 -21.77
C SER A 93 2.83 -15.89 -21.95
N ALA A 94 1.59 -16.18 -21.55
CA ALA A 94 0.93 -17.47 -21.70
C ALA A 94 -0.42 -17.28 -22.37
#